data_AF-A0AA91PXV6-F1
#
_entry.id   AF-A0AA91PXV6-F1
#
_cell.length_a   1.000
_cell.length_b   1.000
_cell.length_c   1.000
_cell.angle_alpha   90.00
_cell.angle_beta   90.00
_cell.angle_gamma   90.00
#
_symmetry.space_group_name_H-M   'P 1'
#
loop_
_entity.id
_entity.type
_entity.pdbx_description
1 polymer ?
#
loop_
_entity_poly.entity_id
_entity_poly.type
_entity_poly.pdbx_seq_one_letter_code
_entity_poly.pdbx_strand_id
1 'polypeptide(L)'
;MSRPRSGVRGPNSALTEFLKNEGITDAFRRRQIHTPTSRTPEEPEPSATEEISSEEEQIRTAGRKKRRAARKLAKGSDSGSDSGSDSDFNISDDASSGDDLDVGHKFGEQDLCVDCGNSFTLTVYSRYLDSHKGYLCEDCNEALKKKEKAARRNQLNARKKRKRLAQALLDRTTVHVPSLQDVCIRVITKNISDVEALGEIGQTNINKISRILSKNRSLNDETMTLFLSPDIREIEFWDCSNVSSACFDKIAAYCSQLEALTLFMCGQFHNDNLIYYKDKLLNLKKLALNGPFLISDQMWTSFFKEAQCPLQQFEIRNTHRFGNDALLALLERWGRNLTSLKLSRLDSLDTVGIYELIPEFLGPSTLTSLELSYPCKTDIITDELLIYILAVTGESLRHLNVDGCSSLTDQFLIEGVGKFCPNLESLSMRNLDLITDEGFVQAFEEFSAINSGGLVTVDLTKCVGLGDKAIHALLVHSGNTLVELSLNSLNKLTKSFLLQVLTDDNATWKNTLKESIEDGVNDTIENEEEKKVFYSKVNFPLLTRLDVGFVRAFDDGVAALVSEECPKLNILEVYGDNKCTSKAKVRSDLLIIGRQSDAV
;
A
#
# COMPACT_ATOMS: atom_id res chain seq x y z
N MET A 1 -26.90 72.46 2.65
CA MET A 1 -26.97 71.82 1.32
C MET A 1 -25.62 71.22 1.01
N SER A 2 -25.47 69.91 1.21
CA SER A 2 -24.21 69.18 0.96
C SER A 2 -24.47 68.11 -0.10
N ARG A 3 -23.73 68.21 -1.22
CA ARG A 3 -23.85 67.35 -2.40
C ARG A 3 -23.42 65.91 -2.10
N PRO A 4 -24.06 64.88 -2.70
CA PRO A 4 -23.79 63.48 -2.42
C PRO A 4 -22.67 62.90 -3.31
N ARG A 5 -22.00 61.90 -2.75
CA ARG A 5 -20.88 61.13 -3.31
C ARG A 5 -21.30 60.28 -4.51
N SER A 6 -20.44 60.26 -5.53
CA SER A 6 -20.44 59.31 -6.64
C SER A 6 -20.02 57.91 -6.19
N GLY A 7 -20.80 56.89 -6.54
CA GLY A 7 -20.43 55.48 -6.43
C GLY A 7 -20.53 54.80 -7.78
N VAL A 8 -19.41 54.74 -8.50
CA VAL A 8 -19.21 53.88 -9.68
C VAL A 8 -19.19 52.43 -9.22
N ARG A 9 -20.01 51.56 -9.82
CA ARG A 9 -19.93 50.10 -9.66
C ARG A 9 -19.39 49.48 -10.96
N GLY A 10 -18.35 48.67 -10.83
CA GLY A 10 -17.71 47.92 -11.93
C GLY A 10 -18.55 46.71 -12.40
N PRO A 11 -18.05 45.96 -13.40
CA PRO A 11 -18.84 44.95 -14.12
C PRO A 11 -19.12 43.71 -13.26
N ASN A 12 -20.37 43.24 -13.29
CA ASN A 12 -20.77 42.00 -12.63
C ASN A 12 -20.28 40.80 -13.45
N SER A 13 -19.65 39.83 -12.78
CA SER A 13 -19.22 38.54 -13.35
C SER A 13 -20.37 37.76 -13.97
N ALA A 14 -20.12 37.11 -15.12
CA ALA A 14 -21.05 36.22 -15.84
C ALA A 14 -21.63 35.09 -14.98
N LEU A 15 -20.92 34.71 -13.91
CA LEU A 15 -21.37 33.71 -12.94
C LEU A 15 -22.58 34.20 -12.13
N THR A 16 -22.64 35.50 -11.86
CA THR A 16 -23.73 36.13 -11.09
C THR A 16 -25.03 36.21 -11.88
N GLU A 17 -24.93 36.31 -13.20
CA GLU A 17 -26.09 36.36 -14.11
C GLU A 17 -26.62 34.94 -14.40
N PHE A 18 -25.72 33.96 -14.52
CA PHE A 18 -26.07 32.54 -14.63
C PHE A 18 -26.85 32.03 -13.40
N LEU A 19 -26.37 32.32 -12.19
CA LEU A 19 -27.03 31.91 -10.94
C LEU A 19 -28.40 32.57 -10.72
N LYS A 20 -28.64 33.72 -11.37
CA LYS A 20 -29.92 34.44 -11.32
C LYS A 20 -30.93 33.86 -12.32
N ASN A 21 -30.47 33.44 -13.50
CA ASN A 21 -31.31 32.77 -14.50
C ASN A 21 -31.73 31.36 -14.07
N GLU A 22 -30.91 30.66 -13.27
CA GLU A 22 -31.23 29.33 -12.73
C GLU A 22 -32.08 29.36 -11.44
N GLY A 23 -32.46 30.54 -10.93
CA GLY A 23 -33.44 30.67 -9.84
C GLY A 23 -32.98 30.25 -8.43
N ILE A 24 -31.66 30.15 -8.18
CA ILE A 24 -31.10 29.49 -6.98
C ILE A 24 -31.05 30.40 -5.73
N THR A 25 -31.33 31.71 -5.84
CA THR A 25 -31.08 32.66 -4.75
C THR A 25 -32.14 32.73 -3.62
N ASP A 26 -33.34 32.16 -3.78
CA ASP A 26 -34.42 32.32 -2.77
C ASP A 26 -34.44 31.25 -1.65
N ALA A 27 -33.60 30.21 -1.75
CA ALA A 27 -33.53 29.16 -0.73
C ALA A 27 -32.75 29.56 0.55
N PHE A 28 -31.87 30.56 0.46
CA PHE A 28 -31.01 30.99 1.58
C PHE A 28 -31.67 32.01 2.52
N ARG A 29 -32.66 32.79 2.05
CA ARG A 29 -33.33 33.81 2.88
C ARG A 29 -34.32 33.25 3.90
N ARG A 30 -34.89 32.06 3.67
CA ARG A 30 -35.90 31.46 4.57
C ARG A 30 -35.34 30.80 5.82
N ARG A 31 -34.01 30.66 5.97
CA ARG A 31 -33.37 30.03 7.14
C ARG A 31 -32.89 31.00 8.23
N GLN A 32 -33.05 32.31 8.05
CA GLN A 32 -32.51 33.33 8.98
C GLN A 32 -33.56 34.08 9.83
N ILE A 33 -34.84 33.67 9.81
CA ILE A 33 -35.94 34.43 10.46
C ILE A 33 -36.35 33.89 11.85
N HIS A 34 -35.73 32.83 12.39
CA HIS A 34 -36.04 32.36 13.74
C HIS A 34 -34.82 32.28 14.65
N THR A 35 -34.47 33.42 15.24
CA THR A 35 -33.69 33.51 16.48
C THR A 35 -34.14 34.75 17.25
N PRO A 36 -34.76 34.63 18.44
CA PRO A 36 -34.90 35.74 19.38
C PRO A 36 -33.82 35.70 20.46
N THR A 37 -33.18 36.85 20.68
CA THR A 37 -32.26 37.19 21.78
C THR A 37 -32.97 38.03 22.85
N SER A 38 -32.85 37.69 24.16
CA SER A 38 -32.48 38.61 25.28
C SER A 38 -32.67 38.06 26.73
N ARG A 39 -31.55 37.97 27.48
CA ARG A 39 -31.18 38.39 28.88
C ARG A 39 -32.07 38.19 30.17
N THR A 40 -31.55 37.33 31.09
CA THR A 40 -31.26 37.42 32.59
C THR A 40 -32.32 37.88 33.65
N PRO A 41 -32.12 37.66 34.99
CA PRO A 41 -31.97 36.41 35.81
C PRO A 41 -32.84 36.40 37.13
N GLU A 42 -33.25 35.25 37.69
CA GLU A 42 -33.65 35.11 39.13
C GLU A 42 -33.90 33.63 39.54
N GLU A 43 -33.46 33.27 40.76
CA GLU A 43 -33.83 32.08 41.57
C GLU A 43 -34.50 32.59 42.88
N PRO A 44 -35.26 31.80 43.70
CA PRO A 44 -35.25 30.33 43.86
C PRO A 44 -36.63 29.61 43.97
N GLU A 45 -36.56 28.26 43.86
CA GLU A 45 -37.43 27.08 44.19
C GLU A 45 -38.72 27.17 45.06
N PRO A 46 -39.61 26.12 45.19
CA PRO A 46 -39.49 24.70 44.77
C PRO A 46 -40.74 24.04 44.12
N SER A 47 -40.57 22.88 43.47
CA SER A 47 -41.22 21.60 43.84
C SER A 47 -41.19 20.55 42.71
N ALA A 48 -41.01 19.31 43.17
CA ALA A 48 -40.58 18.15 42.42
C ALA A 48 -41.70 17.39 41.69
N THR A 49 -41.25 16.40 40.91
CA THR A 49 -41.97 15.28 40.27
C THR A 49 -42.57 15.58 38.90
N GLU A 50 -41.79 15.33 37.82
CA GLU A 50 -42.26 14.72 36.54
C GLU A 50 -41.22 14.69 35.37
N GLU A 51 -39.93 14.98 35.55
CA GLU A 51 -39.02 15.19 34.39
C GLU A 51 -38.33 13.95 33.77
N ILE A 52 -38.33 12.77 34.41
CA ILE A 52 -37.54 11.60 33.91
C ILE A 52 -38.13 10.98 32.63
N SER A 53 -39.42 11.15 32.33
CA SER A 53 -40.04 10.57 31.11
C SER A 53 -39.71 11.35 29.82
N SER A 54 -39.34 12.63 29.95
CA SER A 54 -39.24 13.55 28.81
C SER A 54 -37.93 13.42 28.03
N GLU A 55 -36.82 13.08 28.70
CA GLU A 55 -35.51 12.89 28.05
C GLU A 55 -35.43 11.57 27.28
N GLU A 56 -35.97 10.47 27.83
CA GLU A 56 -36.03 9.17 27.14
C GLU A 56 -36.89 9.24 25.86
N GLU A 57 -37.99 10.01 25.89
CA GLU A 57 -38.86 10.20 24.74
C GLU A 57 -38.22 11.11 23.66
N GLN A 58 -37.41 12.09 24.07
CA GLN A 58 -36.61 12.92 23.17
C GLN A 58 -35.50 12.11 22.46
N ILE A 59 -34.84 11.17 23.15
CA ILE A 59 -33.83 10.29 22.57
C ILE A 59 -34.46 9.31 21.56
N ARG A 60 -35.62 8.72 21.90
CA ARG A 60 -36.38 7.82 21.00
C ARG A 60 -36.89 8.53 19.75
N THR A 61 -37.36 9.77 19.89
CA THR A 61 -37.82 10.58 18.75
C THR A 61 -36.67 11.07 17.86
N ALA A 62 -35.50 11.35 18.42
CA ALA A 62 -34.27 11.62 17.67
C ALA A 62 -33.80 10.40 16.86
N GLY A 63 -33.85 9.20 17.45
CA GLY A 63 -33.56 7.93 16.75
C GLY A 63 -34.49 7.65 15.57
N ARG A 64 -35.81 7.89 15.74
CA ARG A 64 -36.82 7.75 14.67
C ARG A 64 -36.64 8.78 13.54
N LYS A 65 -36.27 10.03 13.85
CA LYS A 65 -35.96 11.06 12.84
C LYS A 65 -34.72 10.69 12.00
N LYS A 66 -33.69 10.12 12.63
CA LYS A 66 -32.45 9.72 11.93
C LYS A 66 -32.65 8.51 11.01
N ARG A 67 -33.46 7.50 11.42
CA ARG A 67 -33.87 6.37 10.55
C ARG A 67 -34.67 6.82 9.32
N ARG A 68 -35.53 7.84 9.46
CA ARG A 68 -36.26 8.45 8.33
C ARG A 68 -35.36 9.24 7.38
N ALA A 69 -34.31 9.88 7.89
CA ALA A 69 -33.33 10.60 7.06
C ALA A 69 -32.43 9.63 6.27
N ALA A 70 -31.99 8.52 6.89
CA ALA A 70 -31.20 7.49 6.23
C ALA A 70 -31.97 6.79 5.08
N ARG A 71 -33.26 6.51 5.25
CA ARG A 71 -34.12 5.96 4.17
C ARG A 71 -34.35 6.93 3.00
N LYS A 72 -34.25 8.25 3.22
CA LYS A 72 -34.36 9.25 2.14
C LYS A 72 -33.07 9.41 1.33
N LEU A 73 -31.91 9.16 1.94
CA LEU A 73 -30.60 9.20 1.26
C LEU A 73 -30.35 7.95 0.40
N ALA A 74 -31.06 6.85 0.64
CA ALA A 74 -30.95 5.61 -0.13
C ALA A 74 -31.78 5.59 -1.44
N LYS A 75 -32.54 6.66 -1.76
CA LYS A 75 -33.52 6.62 -2.88
C LYS A 75 -33.52 7.85 -3.79
N GLY A 76 -32.35 8.41 -4.11
CA GLY A 76 -32.27 9.51 -5.08
C GLY A 76 -30.90 9.72 -5.71
N SER A 77 -30.66 9.14 -6.87
CA SER A 77 -30.34 9.82 -8.15
C SER A 77 -29.64 8.86 -9.12
N ASP A 78 -30.38 8.47 -10.14
CA ASP A 78 -29.93 7.80 -11.36
C ASP A 78 -29.94 8.86 -12.49
N SER A 79 -28.82 9.05 -13.18
CA SER A 79 -28.76 9.54 -14.58
C SER A 79 -27.31 9.62 -15.14
N GLY A 80 -27.04 8.79 -16.17
CA GLY A 80 -26.09 9.02 -17.28
C GLY A 80 -24.65 8.47 -17.14
N SER A 81 -24.41 7.17 -17.33
CA SER A 81 -23.94 6.47 -18.56
C SER A 81 -22.43 6.59 -18.92
N ASP A 82 -21.66 5.53 -18.65
CA ASP A 82 -20.95 4.79 -19.71
C ASP A 82 -20.62 3.34 -19.28
N SER A 83 -20.75 2.41 -20.21
CA SER A 83 -21.01 0.97 -19.99
C SER A 83 -19.76 0.10 -19.95
N GLY A 84 -19.66 -0.75 -18.92
CA GLY A 84 -18.77 -1.92 -18.84
C GLY A 84 -19.25 -2.83 -17.72
N SER A 85 -19.96 -3.89 -18.09
CA SER A 85 -20.60 -4.87 -17.21
C SER A 85 -19.58 -5.62 -16.35
N ASP A 86 -19.65 -5.48 -15.03
CA ASP A 86 -19.17 -6.46 -14.04
C ASP A 86 -20.18 -6.48 -12.88
N SER A 87 -21.21 -7.32 -13.04
CA SER A 87 -22.16 -7.66 -12.00
C SER A 87 -21.56 -8.71 -11.08
N ASP A 88 -20.72 -8.28 -10.14
CA ASP A 88 -20.32 -9.07 -8.97
C ASP A 88 -20.48 -8.21 -7.71
N PHE A 89 -21.74 -7.92 -7.39
CA PHE A 89 -22.16 -7.45 -6.08
C PHE A 89 -23.05 -8.52 -5.44
N ASN A 90 -22.41 -9.52 -4.85
CA ASN A 90 -22.95 -10.19 -3.67
C ASN A 90 -21.93 -9.99 -2.54
N ILE A 91 -21.89 -8.77 -2.01
CA ILE A 91 -21.53 -8.60 -0.61
C ILE A 91 -22.86 -8.79 0.11
N SER A 92 -22.94 -9.85 0.90
CA SER A 92 -23.95 -9.97 1.94
C SER A 92 -23.82 -8.73 2.83
N ASP A 93 -24.63 -7.71 2.55
CA ASP A 93 -25.05 -6.75 3.55
C ASP A 93 -25.87 -7.54 4.58
N ASP A 94 -25.19 -8.26 5.48
CA ASP A 94 -25.83 -8.79 6.70
C ASP A 94 -26.01 -7.65 7.71
N ALA A 95 -26.69 -6.61 7.23
CA ALA A 95 -27.40 -5.64 8.05
C ALA A 95 -28.89 -5.74 7.68
N SER A 96 -29.40 -6.97 7.65
CA SER A 96 -30.83 -7.28 7.54
C SER A 96 -31.16 -8.66 8.12
N SER A 97 -30.71 -8.92 9.35
CA SER A 97 -31.31 -9.92 10.23
C SER A 97 -31.90 -9.19 11.44
N GLY A 98 -32.93 -8.41 11.18
CA GLY A 98 -33.76 -7.78 12.20
C GLY A 98 -35.11 -8.47 12.25
N ASP A 99 -35.12 -9.75 12.63
CA ASP A 99 -36.30 -10.43 13.15
C ASP A 99 -35.86 -11.26 14.37
N ASP A 100 -36.56 -11.00 15.48
CA ASP A 100 -36.70 -11.83 16.67
C ASP A 100 -35.46 -12.18 17.51
N LEU A 101 -34.97 -11.20 18.29
CA LEU A 101 -34.60 -11.43 19.69
C LEU A 101 -34.95 -10.19 20.53
N ASP A 102 -36.18 -10.17 21.04
CA ASP A 102 -36.64 -9.31 22.13
C ASP A 102 -35.92 -9.74 23.43
N VAL A 103 -34.70 -9.23 23.63
CA VAL A 103 -34.02 -9.29 24.93
C VAL A 103 -33.99 -7.87 25.47
N GLY A 104 -34.89 -7.61 26.41
CA GLY A 104 -35.14 -6.29 27.01
C GLY A 104 -33.96 -5.73 27.78
N HIS A 105 -33.03 -5.08 27.08
CA HIS A 105 -31.97 -4.28 27.68
C HIS A 105 -32.32 -2.79 27.59
N LYS A 106 -32.36 -2.12 28.74
CA LYS A 106 -32.71 -0.70 28.80
C LYS A 106 -31.46 0.12 28.51
N PHE A 107 -31.45 0.82 27.37
CA PHE A 107 -30.44 1.84 27.07
C PHE A 107 -30.32 2.79 28.28
N GLY A 108 -29.12 2.93 28.85
CA GLY A 108 -28.87 3.59 30.13
C GLY A 108 -28.35 2.68 31.25
N GLU A 109 -28.43 1.36 31.11
CA GLU A 109 -27.84 0.41 32.05
C GLU A 109 -26.31 0.27 31.87
N GLN A 110 -25.59 -0.04 32.95
CA GLN A 110 -24.16 -0.34 32.89
C GLN A 110 -23.97 -1.80 32.47
N ASP A 111 -23.15 -2.01 31.44
CA ASP A 111 -22.75 -3.33 30.95
C ASP A 111 -21.22 -3.41 30.86
N LEU A 112 -20.68 -4.61 30.75
CA LEU A 112 -19.25 -4.86 30.65
C LEU A 112 -18.85 -4.95 29.18
N CYS A 113 -17.82 -4.19 28.79
CA CYS A 113 -17.27 -4.26 27.45
C CYS A 113 -16.64 -5.63 27.21
N VAL A 114 -16.99 -6.28 26.11
CA VAL A 114 -16.47 -7.61 25.80
C VAL A 114 -14.97 -7.60 25.46
N ASP A 115 -14.47 -6.49 24.91
CA ASP A 115 -13.06 -6.37 24.52
C ASP A 115 -12.15 -5.97 25.69
N CYS A 116 -12.56 -4.97 26.48
CA CYS A 116 -11.70 -4.40 27.54
C CYS A 116 -12.15 -4.71 28.97
N GLY A 117 -13.31 -5.34 29.17
CA GLY A 117 -13.85 -5.70 30.48
C GLY A 117 -14.31 -4.50 31.33
N ASN A 118 -14.20 -3.27 30.83
CA ASN A 118 -14.61 -2.08 31.57
C ASN A 118 -16.13 -1.93 31.58
N SER A 119 -16.68 -1.42 32.70
CA SER A 119 -18.08 -1.04 32.74
C SER A 119 -18.32 0.22 31.91
N PHE A 120 -19.35 0.21 31.09
CA PHE A 120 -19.77 1.36 30.31
C PHE A 120 -21.30 1.40 30.23
N THR A 121 -21.86 2.58 29.98
CA THR A 121 -23.29 2.72 29.82
C THR A 121 -23.71 2.31 28.41
N LEU A 122 -24.64 1.37 28.30
CA LEU A 122 -25.25 0.97 27.04
C LEU A 122 -25.99 2.15 26.42
N THR A 123 -25.46 2.67 25.32
CA THR A 123 -26.11 3.72 24.52
C THR A 123 -26.60 3.16 23.20
N VAL A 124 -27.39 3.94 22.47
CA VAL A 124 -27.83 3.61 21.10
C VAL A 124 -26.64 3.44 20.13
N TYR A 125 -25.45 3.91 20.51
CA TYR A 125 -24.24 3.83 19.70
C TYR A 125 -23.34 2.63 20.05
N SER A 126 -23.65 1.91 21.13
CA SER A 126 -22.94 0.70 21.55
C SER A 126 -23.16 -0.40 20.53
N ARG A 127 -22.06 -0.89 19.94
CA ARG A 127 -22.10 -1.94 18.92
C ARG A 127 -22.06 -3.30 19.59
N TYR A 128 -22.95 -4.19 19.17
CA TYR A 128 -22.90 -5.60 19.55
C TYR A 128 -21.94 -6.34 18.62
N LEU A 129 -21.07 -7.16 19.19
CA LEU A 129 -20.21 -8.09 18.46
C LEU A 129 -20.81 -9.50 18.57
N ASP A 130 -21.26 -10.05 17.44
CA ASP A 130 -21.81 -11.41 17.38
C ASP A 130 -20.77 -12.49 17.69
N SER A 131 -19.50 -12.24 17.38
CA SER A 131 -18.39 -13.18 17.60
C SER A 131 -18.17 -13.50 19.07
N HIS A 132 -18.29 -12.51 19.95
CA HIS A 132 -18.10 -12.66 21.40
C HIS A 132 -19.39 -12.44 22.21
N LYS A 133 -20.54 -12.32 21.52
CA LYS A 133 -21.89 -12.18 22.10
C LYS A 133 -22.01 -11.12 23.19
N GLY A 134 -21.57 -9.89 22.93
CA GLY A 134 -21.82 -8.77 23.83
C GLY A 134 -21.47 -7.41 23.24
N TYR A 135 -21.57 -6.37 24.05
CA TYR A 135 -21.44 -4.98 23.60
C TYR A 135 -20.05 -4.38 23.81
N LEU A 136 -19.71 -3.43 22.95
CA LEU A 136 -18.49 -2.64 23.04
C LEU A 136 -18.75 -1.28 23.70
N CYS A 137 -17.80 -0.85 24.53
CA CYS A 137 -17.71 0.54 24.97
C CYS A 137 -17.40 1.47 23.78
N GLU A 138 -17.54 2.77 23.99
CA GLU A 138 -17.34 3.78 22.94
C GLU A 138 -15.91 3.75 22.38
N ASP A 139 -14.90 3.63 23.26
CA ASP A 139 -13.48 3.58 22.87
C ASP A 139 -13.15 2.33 22.02
N CYS A 140 -13.63 1.15 22.45
CA CYS A 140 -13.44 -0.10 21.69
C CYS A 140 -14.20 -0.06 20.35
N ASN A 141 -15.40 0.54 20.32
CA ASN A 141 -16.16 0.73 19.10
C ASN A 141 -15.47 1.71 18.13
N GLU A 142 -14.83 2.77 18.63
CA GLU A 142 -14.02 3.68 17.81
C GLU A 142 -12.76 2.99 17.27
N ALA A 143 -12.08 2.20 18.10
CA ALA A 143 -10.94 1.38 17.68
C ALA A 143 -11.33 0.39 16.57
N LEU A 144 -12.46 -0.31 16.73
CA LEU A 144 -13.00 -1.22 15.71
C LEU A 144 -13.34 -0.49 14.42
N LYS A 145 -14.00 0.68 14.50
CA LYS A 145 -14.27 1.51 13.31
C LYS A 145 -12.98 1.97 12.62
N LYS A 146 -11.92 2.28 13.37
CA LYS A 146 -10.60 2.64 12.81
C LYS A 146 -9.99 1.44 12.07
N LYS A 147 -10.06 0.24 12.66
CA LYS A 147 -9.65 -1.03 12.03
C LYS A 147 -10.42 -1.33 10.74
N GLU A 148 -11.74 -1.23 10.75
CA GLU A 148 -12.59 -1.43 9.57
C GLU A 148 -12.31 -0.41 8.45
N LYS A 149 -12.09 0.86 8.80
CA LYS A 149 -11.69 1.90 7.84
C LYS A 149 -10.32 1.59 7.22
N ALA A 150 -9.36 1.10 8.00
CA ALA A 150 -8.05 0.70 7.51
C ALA A 150 -8.16 -0.49 6.56
N ALA A 151 -8.90 -1.54 6.93
CA ALA A 151 -9.21 -2.69 6.09
C ALA A 151 -9.82 -2.27 4.75
N ARG A 152 -10.86 -1.42 4.78
CA ARG A 152 -11.52 -0.91 3.57
C ARG A 152 -10.57 -0.08 2.71
N ARG A 153 -9.71 0.74 3.33
CA ARG A 153 -8.71 1.55 2.61
C ARG A 153 -7.69 0.66 1.92
N ASN A 154 -7.16 -0.35 2.61
CA ASN A 154 -6.19 -1.29 2.05
C ASN A 154 -6.80 -2.12 0.93
N GLN A 155 -8.04 -2.60 1.09
CA GLN A 155 -8.76 -3.29 0.01
C GLN A 155 -8.97 -2.37 -1.22
N LEU A 156 -9.26 -1.09 -1.01
CA LEU A 156 -9.36 -0.12 -2.09
C LEU A 156 -8.01 0.18 -2.75
N ASN A 157 -6.93 0.27 -1.97
CA ASN A 157 -5.56 0.41 -2.46
C ASN A 157 -5.13 -0.83 -3.25
N ALA A 158 -5.45 -2.03 -2.77
CA ALA A 158 -5.23 -3.30 -3.45
C ALA A 158 -5.98 -3.34 -4.79
N ARG A 159 -7.27 -2.95 -4.82
CA ARG A 159 -8.04 -2.83 -6.07
C ARG A 159 -7.42 -1.83 -7.05
N LYS A 160 -6.95 -0.66 -6.56
CA LYS A 160 -6.23 0.32 -7.38
C LYS A 160 -4.92 -0.24 -7.91
N LYS A 161 -4.13 -0.91 -7.07
CA LYS A 161 -2.85 -1.52 -7.43
C LYS A 161 -3.05 -2.64 -8.45
N ARG A 162 -3.99 -3.55 -8.22
CA ARG A 162 -4.45 -4.55 -9.19
C ARG A 162 -4.83 -3.88 -10.51
N LYS A 163 -5.68 -2.83 -10.51
CA LYS A 163 -6.07 -2.16 -11.76
C LYS A 163 -4.87 -1.60 -12.51
N ARG A 164 -3.90 -0.99 -11.80
CA ARG A 164 -2.65 -0.49 -12.37
C ARG A 164 -1.77 -1.61 -12.94
N LEU A 165 -1.63 -2.72 -12.21
CA LEU A 165 -0.87 -3.88 -12.67
C LEU A 165 -1.55 -4.55 -13.86
N ALA A 166 -2.84 -4.83 -13.79
CA ALA A 166 -3.60 -5.38 -14.90
C ALA A 166 -3.49 -4.48 -16.15
N GLN A 167 -3.60 -3.15 -15.98
CA GLN A 167 -3.35 -2.20 -17.07
C GLN A 167 -1.93 -2.29 -17.63
N ALA A 168 -0.92 -2.50 -16.80
CA ALA A 168 0.47 -2.70 -17.24
C ALA A 168 0.72 -4.08 -17.90
N LEU A 169 -0.13 -5.07 -17.62
CA LEU A 169 0.02 -6.46 -18.07
C LEU A 169 -0.83 -6.82 -19.30
N LEU A 170 -1.92 -6.08 -19.55
CA LEU A 170 -2.74 -6.18 -20.76
C LEU A 170 -1.95 -5.95 -22.06
N ASP A 171 -0.69 -5.49 -21.97
CA ASP A 171 0.25 -5.38 -23.08
C ASP A 171 0.75 -6.74 -23.64
N ARG A 172 0.42 -7.90 -23.04
CA ARG A 172 1.06 -9.20 -23.41
C ARG A 172 0.17 -10.40 -23.75
N THR A 173 -1.13 -10.43 -23.47
CA THR A 173 -1.88 -11.73 -23.44
C THR A 173 -3.02 -11.92 -24.43
N THR A 174 -3.32 -10.97 -25.30
CA THR A 174 -4.26 -11.23 -26.42
C THR A 174 -3.66 -10.70 -27.70
N VAL A 175 -4.01 -11.31 -28.84
CA VAL A 175 -3.82 -10.70 -30.17
C VAL A 175 -4.71 -9.47 -30.22
N HIS A 176 -4.34 -8.46 -29.46
CA HIS A 176 -5.01 -7.18 -29.44
C HIS A 176 -4.35 -6.38 -30.54
N VAL A 177 -5.16 -5.94 -31.49
CA VAL A 177 -4.73 -4.89 -32.40
C VAL A 177 -4.30 -3.74 -31.49
N PRO A 178 -2.99 -3.41 -31.47
CA PRO A 178 -2.50 -2.40 -30.56
C PRO A 178 -3.27 -1.11 -30.78
N SER A 179 -3.56 -0.37 -29.70
CA SER A 179 -4.21 0.92 -29.83
C SER A 179 -3.40 1.78 -30.81
N LEU A 180 -4.08 2.61 -31.60
CA LEU A 180 -3.40 3.50 -32.53
C LEU A 180 -2.33 4.34 -31.80
N GLN A 181 -2.61 4.72 -30.55
CA GLN A 181 -1.67 5.39 -29.66
C GLN A 181 -0.41 4.55 -29.38
N ASP A 182 -0.51 3.26 -29.03
CA ASP A 182 0.66 2.41 -28.79
C ASP A 182 1.40 2.05 -30.09
N VAL A 183 0.71 2.03 -31.23
CA VAL A 183 1.36 1.94 -32.56
C VAL A 183 2.16 3.22 -32.82
N CYS A 184 1.56 4.40 -32.63
CA CYS A 184 2.23 5.67 -32.79
C CYS A 184 3.45 5.79 -31.86
N ILE A 185 3.31 5.43 -30.57
CA ILE A 185 4.43 5.41 -29.62
C ILE A 185 5.55 4.49 -30.12
N ARG A 186 5.23 3.29 -30.63
CA ARG A 186 6.24 2.40 -31.21
C ARG A 186 6.94 2.99 -32.42
N VAL A 187 6.20 3.65 -33.31
CA VAL A 187 6.78 4.33 -34.48
C VAL A 187 7.70 5.48 -34.04
N ILE A 188 7.28 6.28 -33.06
CA ILE A 188 8.09 7.37 -32.47
C ILE A 188 9.36 6.79 -31.86
N THR A 189 9.26 5.77 -31.00
CA THR A 189 10.44 5.17 -30.35
C THR A 189 11.38 4.52 -31.36
N LYS A 190 10.85 3.91 -32.44
CA LYS A 190 11.68 3.29 -33.48
C LYS A 190 12.46 4.32 -34.30
N ASN A 191 11.90 5.51 -34.51
CA ASN A 191 12.53 6.59 -35.28
C ASN A 191 12.91 7.77 -34.36
N ILE A 192 13.23 7.50 -33.09
CA ILE A 192 13.43 8.56 -32.09
C ILE A 192 14.56 9.52 -32.45
N SER A 193 15.56 9.04 -33.20
CA SER A 193 16.68 9.84 -33.69
C SER A 193 16.26 10.91 -34.70
N ASP A 194 15.13 10.72 -35.39
CA ASP A 194 14.59 11.68 -36.37
C ASP A 194 13.54 12.62 -35.74
N VAL A 195 13.28 12.51 -34.42
CA VAL A 195 12.29 13.31 -33.72
C VAL A 195 12.95 14.56 -33.16
N GLU A 196 12.62 15.73 -33.72
CA GLU A 196 13.11 17.03 -33.23
C GLU A 196 12.41 17.48 -31.94
N ALA A 197 11.11 17.22 -31.82
CA ALA A 197 10.31 17.57 -30.65
C ALA A 197 9.11 16.63 -30.52
N LEU A 198 8.78 16.27 -29.27
CA LEU A 198 7.60 15.46 -28.98
C LEU A 198 6.29 16.25 -29.12
N GLY A 199 6.33 17.58 -28.99
CA GLY A 199 5.13 18.43 -29.05
C GLY A 199 4.20 18.23 -27.84
N GLU A 200 2.91 18.48 -28.03
CA GLU A 200 1.88 18.38 -26.97
C GLU A 200 1.46 16.93 -26.69
N ILE A 201 2.37 16.15 -26.11
CA ILE A 201 2.08 14.78 -25.67
C ILE A 201 1.75 14.78 -24.17
N GLY A 202 0.65 14.11 -23.78
CA GLY A 202 0.30 13.97 -22.37
C GLY A 202 1.36 13.23 -21.55
N GLN A 203 1.53 13.61 -20.28
CA GLN A 203 2.59 13.08 -19.38
C GLN A 203 2.62 11.54 -19.31
N THR A 204 1.47 10.88 -19.34
CA THR A 204 1.40 9.41 -19.32
C THR A 204 2.13 8.78 -20.52
N ASN A 205 2.02 9.40 -21.69
CA ASN A 205 2.69 8.92 -22.91
C ASN A 205 4.17 9.25 -22.91
N ILE A 206 4.53 10.43 -22.41
CA ILE A 206 5.94 10.80 -22.21
C ILE A 206 6.64 9.76 -21.32
N ASN A 207 6.02 9.41 -20.19
CA ASN A 207 6.56 8.41 -19.28
C ASN A 207 6.62 7.01 -19.94
N LYS A 208 5.64 6.64 -20.78
CA LYS A 208 5.68 5.40 -21.57
C LYS A 208 6.86 5.40 -22.56
N ILE A 209 7.05 6.47 -23.33
CA ILE A 209 8.14 6.60 -24.30
C ILE A 209 9.50 6.51 -23.56
N SER A 210 9.68 7.27 -22.47
CA SER A 210 10.89 7.22 -21.64
C SER A 210 11.21 5.79 -21.15
N ARG A 211 10.19 5.05 -20.68
CA ARG A 211 10.34 3.65 -20.24
C ARG A 211 10.73 2.73 -21.39
N ILE A 212 10.15 2.90 -22.58
CA ILE A 212 10.50 2.08 -23.75
C ILE A 212 11.93 2.38 -24.21
N LEU A 213 12.31 3.67 -24.27
CA LEU A 213 13.68 4.07 -24.61
C LEU A 213 14.71 3.51 -23.62
N SER A 214 14.40 3.56 -22.33
CA SER A 214 15.25 2.96 -21.29
C SER A 214 15.38 1.45 -21.49
N LYS A 215 14.28 0.73 -21.75
CA LYS A 215 14.30 -0.72 -22.02
C LYS A 215 15.09 -1.09 -23.27
N ASN A 216 15.02 -0.25 -24.30
CA ASN A 216 15.76 -0.43 -25.55
C ASN A 216 17.20 0.13 -25.47
N ARG A 217 17.65 0.61 -24.30
CA ARG A 217 18.96 1.25 -24.07
C ARG A 217 19.26 2.39 -25.06
N SER A 218 18.20 3.06 -25.51
CA SER A 218 18.24 4.10 -26.55
C SER A 218 18.16 5.52 -25.97
N LEU A 219 18.08 5.66 -24.64
CA LEU A 219 18.15 6.96 -23.97
C LEU A 219 19.61 7.44 -23.95
N ASN A 220 19.86 8.59 -24.58
CA ASN A 220 21.17 9.21 -24.77
C ASN A 220 21.05 10.75 -24.72
N ASP A 221 22.14 11.46 -24.99
CA ASP A 221 22.18 12.93 -24.86
C ASP A 221 21.17 13.66 -25.75
N GLU A 222 20.95 13.18 -26.97
CA GLU A 222 20.01 13.78 -27.91
C GLU A 222 18.58 13.50 -27.46
N THR A 223 18.25 12.23 -27.28
CA THR A 223 16.88 11.80 -26.93
C THR A 223 16.44 12.28 -25.55
N MET A 224 17.34 12.47 -24.58
CA MET A 224 17.00 13.00 -23.27
C MET A 224 16.46 14.43 -23.37
N THR A 225 17.00 15.26 -24.27
CA THR A 225 16.56 16.66 -24.41
C THR A 225 15.12 16.80 -24.87
N LEU A 226 14.58 15.78 -25.56
CA LEU A 226 13.16 15.73 -25.97
C LEU A 226 12.19 15.72 -24.78
N PHE A 227 12.68 15.32 -23.61
CA PHE A 227 11.89 15.21 -22.39
C PHE A 227 12.07 16.39 -21.44
N LEU A 228 12.90 17.37 -21.78
CA LEU A 228 13.19 18.50 -20.90
C LEU A 228 12.31 19.69 -21.29
N SER A 229 11.54 20.19 -20.33
CA SER A 229 10.79 21.44 -20.50
C SER A 229 10.60 22.16 -19.16
N PRO A 230 10.38 23.48 -19.16
CA PRO A 230 10.28 24.28 -17.93
C PRO A 230 9.10 23.92 -17.03
N ASP A 231 8.02 23.37 -17.61
CA ASP A 231 6.77 23.06 -16.90
C ASP A 231 6.79 21.68 -16.23
N ILE A 232 7.80 20.85 -16.51
CA ILE A 232 7.89 19.50 -15.97
C ILE A 232 8.25 19.55 -14.49
N ARG A 233 7.49 18.78 -13.71
CA ARG A 233 7.67 18.61 -12.26
C ARG A 233 8.23 17.26 -11.87
N GLU A 234 8.11 16.26 -12.74
CA GLU A 234 8.57 14.90 -12.46
C GLU A 234 9.29 14.32 -13.69
N ILE A 235 10.51 13.85 -13.47
CA ILE A 235 11.33 13.16 -14.47
C ILE A 235 11.72 11.79 -13.94
N GLU A 236 11.46 10.76 -14.75
CA GLU A 236 11.89 9.39 -14.49
C GLU A 236 12.67 8.84 -15.69
N PHE A 237 13.96 8.57 -15.48
CA PHE A 237 14.83 7.88 -16.42
C PHE A 237 15.39 6.61 -15.76
N TRP A 238 15.13 5.45 -16.37
CA TRP A 238 15.38 4.15 -15.76
C TRP A 238 16.73 3.54 -16.19
N ASP A 239 17.24 3.92 -17.35
CA ASP A 239 18.59 3.56 -17.80
C ASP A 239 19.27 4.79 -18.43
N CYS A 240 20.12 5.45 -17.65
CA CYS A 240 20.89 6.63 -18.05
C CYS A 240 22.34 6.29 -18.43
N SER A 241 22.65 5.03 -18.75
CA SER A 241 24.04 4.58 -18.96
C SER A 241 24.74 5.32 -20.11
N ASN A 242 23.97 5.73 -21.14
CA ASN A 242 24.45 6.41 -22.34
C ASN A 242 24.23 7.94 -22.29
N VAL A 243 23.92 8.50 -21.12
CA VAL A 243 23.75 9.96 -20.92
C VAL A 243 25.03 10.52 -20.30
N SER A 244 25.57 11.59 -20.87
CA SER A 244 26.79 12.25 -20.43
C SER A 244 26.57 13.26 -19.32
N SER A 245 27.66 13.63 -18.62
CA SER A 245 27.69 14.69 -17.60
C SER A 245 27.00 15.98 -18.07
N ALA A 246 27.41 16.47 -19.24
CA ALA A 246 26.96 17.76 -19.77
C ALA A 246 25.46 17.73 -20.07
N CYS A 247 24.90 16.56 -20.36
CA CYS A 247 23.49 16.42 -20.57
C CYS A 247 22.72 16.43 -19.26
N PHE A 248 23.25 15.87 -18.16
CA PHE A 248 22.60 15.99 -16.85
C PHE A 248 22.44 17.45 -16.41
N ASP A 249 23.41 18.33 -16.67
CA ASP A 249 23.27 19.76 -16.37
C ASP A 249 22.06 20.39 -17.08
N LYS A 250 21.71 19.92 -18.28
CA LYS A 250 20.53 20.40 -19.00
C LYS A 250 19.24 20.17 -18.21
N ILE A 251 19.15 19.10 -17.41
CA ILE A 251 17.96 18.82 -16.60
C ILE A 251 17.71 19.99 -15.64
N ALA A 252 18.73 20.38 -14.86
CA ALA A 252 18.62 21.50 -13.93
C ALA A 252 18.53 22.87 -14.63
N ALA A 253 19.13 23.02 -15.80
CA ALA A 253 19.05 24.25 -16.57
C ALA A 253 17.65 24.51 -17.14
N TYR A 254 17.00 23.48 -17.68
CA TYR A 254 15.68 23.62 -18.30
C TYR A 254 14.52 23.39 -17.34
N CYS A 255 14.67 22.54 -16.33
CA CYS A 255 13.58 22.09 -15.45
C CYS A 255 13.74 22.63 -14.02
N SER A 256 13.74 23.96 -13.85
CA SER A 256 13.93 24.59 -12.53
C SER A 256 12.79 24.37 -11.52
N GLN A 257 11.59 23.99 -12.01
CA GLN A 257 10.42 23.70 -11.17
C GLN A 257 10.30 22.22 -10.79
N LEU A 258 11.36 21.42 -10.97
CA LEU A 258 11.32 19.99 -10.74
C LEU A 258 11.08 19.67 -9.25
N GLU A 259 10.06 18.86 -8.99
CA GLU A 259 9.70 18.36 -7.66
C GLU A 259 10.18 16.92 -7.44
N ALA A 260 10.30 16.12 -8.50
CA ALA A 260 10.69 14.71 -8.41
C ALA A 260 11.66 14.31 -9.52
N LEU A 261 12.80 13.75 -9.14
CA LEU A 261 13.83 13.28 -10.07
C LEU A 261 14.22 11.83 -9.76
N THR A 262 14.15 10.97 -10.77
CA THR A 262 14.64 9.60 -10.74
C THR A 262 15.63 9.39 -11.88
N LEU A 263 16.89 9.11 -11.56
CA LEU A 263 17.96 8.79 -12.50
C LEU A 263 18.57 7.45 -12.13
N PHE A 264 18.24 6.40 -12.87
CA PHE A 264 18.81 5.07 -12.66
C PHE A 264 19.87 4.73 -13.69
N MET A 265 20.81 3.89 -13.27
CA MET A 265 22.02 3.56 -14.03
C MET A 265 22.78 4.83 -14.45
N CYS A 266 22.83 5.82 -13.55
CA CYS A 266 23.44 7.13 -13.79
C CYS A 266 24.96 7.12 -13.51
N GLY A 267 25.68 6.20 -14.16
CA GLY A 267 27.12 5.98 -13.92
C GLY A 267 28.01 7.17 -14.32
N GLN A 268 27.52 8.04 -15.20
CA GLN A 268 28.17 9.27 -15.64
C GLN A 268 27.60 10.51 -14.93
N PHE A 269 27.05 10.38 -13.73
CA PHE A 269 26.60 11.53 -12.94
C PHE A 269 27.69 11.92 -11.93
N HIS A 270 28.19 13.16 -12.04
CA HIS A 270 29.42 13.63 -11.40
C HIS A 270 29.14 14.65 -10.28
N ASN A 271 30.19 15.00 -9.53
CA ASN A 271 30.14 16.01 -8.47
C ASN A 271 29.59 17.36 -8.97
N ASP A 272 30.03 17.84 -10.13
CA ASP A 272 29.62 19.14 -10.68
C ASP A 272 28.11 19.18 -10.96
N ASN A 273 27.54 18.06 -11.44
CA ASN A 273 26.11 17.95 -11.68
C ASN A 273 25.33 18.08 -10.37
N LEU A 274 25.80 17.43 -9.30
CA LEU A 274 25.13 17.50 -7.99
C LEU A 274 25.20 18.92 -7.41
N ILE A 275 26.32 19.61 -7.55
CA ILE A 275 26.46 21.03 -7.15
C ILE A 275 25.48 21.89 -7.95
N TYR A 276 25.42 21.68 -9.26
CA TYR A 276 24.52 22.44 -10.11
C TYR A 276 23.04 22.21 -9.71
N TYR A 277 22.69 20.97 -9.38
CA TYR A 277 21.34 20.62 -8.93
C TYR A 277 21.00 21.25 -7.59
N LYS A 278 21.95 21.29 -6.64
CA LYS A 278 21.82 21.98 -5.36
C LYS A 278 21.37 23.44 -5.55
N ASP A 279 21.98 24.13 -6.51
CA ASP A 279 21.77 25.57 -6.73
C ASP A 279 20.52 25.88 -7.56
N LYS A 280 20.07 24.95 -8.42
CA LYS A 280 18.98 25.17 -9.37
C LYS A 280 17.65 24.54 -8.96
N LEU A 281 17.68 23.36 -8.33
CA LEU A 281 16.48 22.55 -8.06
C LEU A 281 15.92 22.82 -6.67
N LEU A 282 15.46 24.05 -6.44
CA LEU A 282 15.03 24.52 -5.12
C LEU A 282 13.70 23.90 -4.63
N ASN A 283 12.91 23.31 -5.53
CA ASN A 283 11.61 22.72 -5.21
C ASN A 283 11.66 21.18 -5.11
N LEU A 284 12.86 20.58 -5.15
CA LEU A 284 13.03 19.13 -5.20
C LEU A 284 12.55 18.46 -3.89
N LYS A 285 11.57 17.56 -4.02
CA LYS A 285 10.99 16.75 -2.94
C LYS A 285 11.42 15.29 -3.02
N LYS A 286 11.68 14.77 -4.22
CA LYS A 286 12.15 13.39 -4.44
C LYS A 286 13.44 13.38 -5.24
N LEU A 287 14.46 12.73 -4.69
CA LEU A 287 15.72 12.44 -5.39
C LEU A 287 16.00 10.94 -5.28
N ALA A 288 15.98 10.25 -6.42
CA ALA A 288 16.22 8.82 -6.53
C ALA A 288 17.34 8.54 -7.52
N LEU A 289 18.50 8.07 -7.04
CA LEU A 289 19.67 7.77 -7.85
C LEU A 289 20.06 6.29 -7.72
N ASN A 290 20.37 5.66 -8.84
CA ASN A 290 20.90 4.29 -8.84
C ASN A 290 22.19 4.24 -9.68
N GLY A 291 23.28 3.80 -9.07
CA GLY A 291 24.60 3.79 -9.69
C GLY A 291 25.32 5.14 -9.79
N PRO A 292 25.16 6.13 -8.88
CA PRO A 292 25.97 7.36 -8.92
C PRO A 292 27.40 7.10 -8.37
N PHE A 293 28.22 6.38 -9.14
CA PHE A 293 29.55 5.92 -8.69
C PHE A 293 30.63 7.02 -8.64
N LEU A 294 30.38 8.19 -9.23
CA LEU A 294 31.36 9.27 -9.36
C LEU A 294 31.15 10.41 -8.34
N ILE A 295 30.07 10.36 -7.56
CA ILE A 295 29.82 11.34 -6.50
C ILE A 295 30.60 10.92 -5.25
N SER A 296 31.41 11.82 -4.69
CA SER A 296 32.12 11.53 -3.43
C SER A 296 31.25 11.79 -2.20
N ASP A 297 31.58 11.15 -1.09
CA ASP A 297 30.89 11.32 0.19
C ASP A 297 30.91 12.77 0.70
N GLN A 298 32.04 13.47 0.53
CA GLN A 298 32.17 14.89 0.84
C GLN A 298 31.17 15.75 0.05
N MET A 299 30.92 15.39 -1.21
CA MET A 299 29.99 16.12 -2.05
C MET A 299 28.54 15.86 -1.68
N TRP A 300 28.20 14.62 -1.31
CA TRP A 300 26.91 14.31 -0.70
C TRP A 300 26.69 15.11 0.58
N THR A 301 27.70 15.15 1.44
CA THR A 301 27.65 15.89 2.70
C THR A 301 27.43 17.39 2.47
N SER A 302 28.17 18.01 1.54
CA SER A 302 27.97 19.42 1.15
C SER A 302 26.58 19.65 0.58
N PHE A 303 26.10 18.77 -0.31
CA PHE A 303 24.76 18.84 -0.87
C PHE A 303 23.70 18.87 0.24
N PHE A 304 23.73 17.93 1.19
CA PHE A 304 22.72 17.88 2.26
C PHE A 304 22.78 19.06 3.23
N LYS A 305 23.99 19.57 3.53
CA LYS A 305 24.16 20.72 4.42
C LYS A 305 23.66 22.02 3.80
N GLU A 306 23.89 22.21 2.50
CA GLU A 306 23.70 23.50 1.82
C GLU A 306 22.44 23.56 0.95
N ALA A 307 21.89 22.43 0.49
CA ALA A 307 20.71 22.41 -0.36
C ALA A 307 19.50 23.05 0.34
N GLN A 308 18.77 23.88 -0.40
CA GLN A 308 17.57 24.57 0.10
C GLN A 308 16.27 23.82 -0.20
N CYS A 309 16.35 22.71 -0.94
CA CYS A 309 15.17 21.97 -1.36
C CYS A 309 14.46 21.26 -0.19
N PRO A 310 13.12 21.17 -0.20
CA PRO A 310 12.35 20.48 0.83
C PRO A 310 12.28 18.97 0.54
N LEU A 311 13.42 18.27 0.65
CA LEU A 311 13.47 16.85 0.32
C LEU A 311 12.61 16.01 1.30
N GLN A 312 11.75 15.17 0.74
CA GLN A 312 10.84 14.28 1.45
C GLN A 312 11.07 12.81 1.10
N GLN A 313 11.67 12.52 -0.06
CA GLN A 313 11.95 11.17 -0.51
C GLN A 313 13.38 11.09 -1.01
N PHE A 314 14.17 10.24 -0.38
CA PHE A 314 15.53 9.98 -0.79
C PHE A 314 15.71 8.49 -1.06
N GLU A 315 16.27 8.19 -2.22
CA GLU A 315 16.57 6.83 -2.64
C GLU A 315 17.95 6.81 -3.27
N ILE A 316 18.84 5.99 -2.72
CA ILE A 316 20.16 5.77 -3.28
C ILE A 316 20.46 4.28 -3.32
N ARG A 317 20.87 3.81 -4.50
CA ARG A 317 21.19 2.39 -4.73
C ARG A 317 22.52 2.22 -5.44
N ASN A 318 23.19 1.09 -5.15
CA ASN A 318 24.41 0.64 -5.82
C ASN A 318 25.47 1.74 -5.88
N THR A 319 26.04 2.11 -4.73
CA THR A 319 27.19 3.01 -4.70
C THR A 319 28.08 2.73 -3.51
N HIS A 320 29.40 2.81 -3.73
CA HIS A 320 30.44 2.63 -2.73
C HIS A 320 31.05 3.99 -2.30
N ARG A 321 30.34 5.09 -2.53
CA ARG A 321 30.82 6.45 -2.23
C ARG A 321 29.82 7.30 -1.45
N PHE A 322 28.79 6.66 -0.92
CA PHE A 322 27.84 7.25 0.01
C PHE A 322 28.11 6.65 1.39
N GLY A 323 28.76 7.43 2.26
CA GLY A 323 29.23 7.01 3.57
C GLY A 323 28.43 7.61 4.72
N ASN A 324 28.96 7.39 5.92
CA ASN A 324 28.27 7.69 7.18
C ASN A 324 28.01 9.20 7.36
N ASP A 325 28.96 10.07 6.97
CA ASP A 325 28.84 11.53 7.09
C ASP A 325 27.73 12.08 6.18
N ALA A 326 27.60 11.54 4.97
CA ALA A 326 26.53 11.89 4.05
C ALA A 326 25.15 11.51 4.61
N LEU A 327 25.01 10.29 5.15
CA LEU A 327 23.75 9.85 5.77
C LEU A 327 23.41 10.71 6.99
N LEU A 328 24.38 11.04 7.83
CA LEU A 328 24.17 11.90 8.99
C LEU A 328 23.67 13.29 8.57
N ALA A 329 24.33 13.91 7.58
CA ALA A 329 23.93 15.21 7.06
C ALA A 329 22.51 15.20 6.45
N LEU A 330 22.13 14.12 5.77
CA LEU A 330 20.77 13.92 5.26
C LEU A 330 19.74 13.88 6.41
N LEU A 331 20.02 13.08 7.44
CA LEU A 331 19.14 12.88 8.58
C LEU A 331 18.98 14.16 9.41
N GLU A 332 20.06 14.87 9.70
CA GLU A 332 20.05 16.16 10.41
C GLU A 332 19.18 17.20 9.67
N ARG A 333 19.27 17.24 8.34
CA ARG A 333 18.60 18.26 7.53
C ARG A 333 17.13 17.97 7.31
N TRP A 334 16.79 16.75 6.93
CA TRP A 334 15.45 16.41 6.44
C TRP A 334 14.79 15.24 7.14
N GLY A 335 15.47 14.54 8.07
CA GLY A 335 14.96 13.33 8.74
C GLY A 335 13.52 13.48 9.25
N ARG A 336 13.18 14.61 9.88
CA ARG A 336 11.84 14.88 10.42
C ARG A 336 10.72 14.92 9.37
N ASN A 337 11.05 15.30 8.14
CA ASN A 337 10.10 15.46 7.04
C ASN A 337 10.17 14.33 6.00
N LEU A 338 11.06 13.34 6.20
CA LEU A 338 11.18 12.23 5.27
C LEU A 338 9.92 11.34 5.32
N THR A 339 9.38 11.11 4.14
CA THR A 339 8.25 10.20 3.88
C THR A 339 8.71 8.88 3.27
N SER A 340 9.89 8.87 2.63
CA SER A 340 10.53 7.68 2.07
C SER A 340 12.04 7.76 2.23
N LEU A 341 12.64 6.74 2.83
CA LEU A 341 14.08 6.56 2.91
C LEU A 341 14.43 5.17 2.38
N LYS A 342 15.27 5.13 1.34
CA LYS A 342 15.65 3.88 0.69
C LYS A 342 17.13 3.82 0.43
N LEU A 343 17.76 2.87 1.10
CA LEU A 343 19.20 2.63 1.11
C LEU A 343 19.42 1.18 0.68
N SER A 344 20.06 0.98 -0.47
CA SER A 344 20.28 -0.37 -1.02
C SER A 344 21.69 -0.54 -1.57
N ARG A 345 22.40 -1.58 -1.15
CA ARG A 345 23.74 -1.93 -1.67
C ARG A 345 24.71 -0.75 -1.56
N LEU A 346 24.93 -0.30 -0.33
CA LEU A 346 25.78 0.84 0.01
C LEU A 346 27.00 0.35 0.80
N ASP A 347 28.13 0.20 0.11
CA ASP A 347 29.32 -0.46 0.68
C ASP A 347 30.03 0.40 1.73
N SER A 348 29.89 1.73 1.67
CA SER A 348 30.53 2.68 2.59
C SER A 348 29.72 3.01 3.83
N LEU A 349 28.50 2.49 3.96
CA LEU A 349 27.75 2.55 5.22
C LEU A 349 28.08 1.32 6.06
N ASP A 350 29.19 1.41 6.80
CA ASP A 350 29.89 0.27 7.39
C ASP A 350 29.82 0.17 8.92
N THR A 351 29.14 1.13 9.54
CA THR A 351 29.11 1.34 10.99
C THR A 351 27.68 1.22 11.51
N VAL A 352 27.47 0.45 12.58
CA VAL A 352 26.15 0.27 13.22
C VAL A 352 25.58 1.61 13.72
N GLY A 353 26.42 2.43 14.35
CA GLY A 353 26.02 3.69 14.98
C GLY A 353 25.30 4.67 14.04
N ILE A 354 25.63 4.73 12.74
CA ILE A 354 24.91 5.64 11.84
C ILE A 354 23.45 5.20 11.61
N TYR A 355 23.20 3.89 11.63
CA TYR A 355 21.84 3.36 11.53
C TYR A 355 21.07 3.55 12.83
N GLU A 356 21.73 3.45 13.99
CA GLU A 356 21.11 3.72 15.30
C GLU A 356 20.62 5.17 15.45
N LEU A 357 21.21 6.10 14.70
CA LEU A 357 20.77 7.50 14.66
C LEU A 357 19.50 7.71 13.83
N ILE A 358 19.16 6.81 12.90
CA ILE A 358 17.94 6.93 12.07
C ILE A 358 16.69 7.23 12.90
N PRO A 359 16.33 6.44 13.93
CA PRO A 359 15.14 6.71 14.75
C PRO A 359 15.20 8.03 15.52
N GLU A 360 16.39 8.55 15.84
CA GLU A 360 16.55 9.82 16.55
C GLU A 360 16.24 11.04 15.67
N PHE A 361 16.54 10.94 14.36
CA PHE A 361 16.36 12.03 13.41
C PHE A 361 15.05 11.95 12.61
N LEU A 362 14.48 10.75 12.49
CA LEU A 362 13.19 10.58 11.82
C LEU A 362 12.05 11.16 12.64
N GLY A 363 11.13 11.83 11.95
CA GLY A 363 9.93 12.37 12.58
C GLY A 363 9.01 11.21 12.98
N PRO A 364 8.44 11.22 14.20
CA PRO A 364 7.42 10.24 14.54
C PRO A 364 6.28 10.37 13.53
N SER A 365 5.85 9.23 12.98
CA SER A 365 4.67 9.11 12.11
C SER A 365 4.72 9.80 10.72
N THR A 366 5.88 10.19 10.18
CA THR A 366 5.97 10.76 8.82
C THR A 366 6.40 9.74 7.76
N LEU A 367 7.22 8.76 8.15
CA LEU A 367 7.80 7.81 7.22
C LEU A 367 6.77 6.76 6.78
N THR A 368 6.56 6.66 5.46
CA THR A 368 5.63 5.70 4.85
C THR A 368 6.34 4.55 4.15
N SER A 369 7.58 4.75 3.72
CA SER A 369 8.40 3.74 3.04
C SER A 369 9.81 3.72 3.62
N LEU A 370 10.24 2.54 4.06
CA LEU A 370 11.59 2.27 4.53
C LEU A 370 12.17 1.09 3.75
N GLU A 371 13.34 1.30 3.15
CA GLU A 371 14.15 0.23 2.55
C GLU A 371 15.56 0.32 3.12
N LEU A 372 15.99 -0.72 3.82
CA LEU A 372 17.36 -0.94 4.25
C LEU A 372 17.74 -2.32 3.72
N SER A 373 18.38 -2.38 2.54
CA SER A 373 18.63 -3.65 1.85
C SER A 373 20.08 -3.86 1.45
N TYR A 374 20.52 -5.12 1.52
CA TYR A 374 21.87 -5.57 1.21
C TYR A 374 22.95 -4.69 1.84
N PRO A 375 23.01 -4.61 3.19
CA PRO A 375 24.06 -3.88 3.88
C PRO A 375 25.44 -4.47 3.55
N CYS A 376 26.48 -3.66 3.70
CA CYS A 376 27.84 -4.06 3.30
C CYS A 376 28.41 -5.19 4.17
N LYS A 377 27.98 -5.26 5.43
CA LYS A 377 28.24 -6.37 6.35
C LYS A 377 26.91 -6.85 6.91
N THR A 378 26.87 -8.14 7.22
CA THR A 378 25.66 -8.81 7.68
C THR A 378 25.21 -8.31 9.06
N ASP A 379 26.15 -7.97 9.94
CA ASP A 379 25.96 -7.60 11.35
C ASP A 379 25.55 -6.13 11.57
N ILE A 380 25.50 -5.32 10.52
CA ILE A 380 25.13 -3.90 10.63
C ILE A 380 23.64 -3.73 10.93
N ILE A 381 22.82 -4.58 10.33
CA ILE A 381 21.36 -4.52 10.44
C ILE A 381 20.90 -5.68 11.33
N THR A 382 20.72 -5.39 12.62
CA THR A 382 20.28 -6.36 13.63
C THR A 382 18.81 -6.20 14.00
N ASP A 383 18.27 -7.18 14.75
CA ASP A 383 16.90 -7.15 15.24
C ASP A 383 16.64 -5.93 16.12
N GLU A 384 17.53 -5.64 17.08
CA GLU A 384 17.38 -4.53 18.03
C GLU A 384 17.28 -3.18 17.32
N LEU A 385 18.13 -2.98 16.30
CA LEU A 385 18.12 -1.77 15.48
C LEU A 385 16.79 -1.61 14.74
N LEU A 386 16.31 -2.68 14.07
CA LEU A 386 15.06 -2.61 13.32
C LEU A 386 13.85 -2.44 14.24
N ILE A 387 13.83 -3.12 15.37
CA ILE A 387 12.79 -2.96 16.39
C ILE A 387 12.76 -1.50 16.86
N TYR A 388 13.92 -0.89 17.12
CA TYR A 388 14.00 0.51 17.54
C TYR A 388 13.49 1.46 16.44
N ILE A 389 13.86 1.24 15.19
CA ILE A 389 13.35 2.02 14.04
C ILE A 389 11.83 1.88 13.92
N LEU A 390 11.31 0.65 14.00
CA LEU A 390 9.88 0.38 13.86
C LEU A 390 9.06 0.91 15.05
N ALA A 391 9.63 0.94 16.26
CA ALA A 391 8.96 1.56 17.41
C ALA A 391 8.66 3.05 17.18
N VAL A 392 9.51 3.76 16.42
CA VAL A 392 9.32 5.19 16.10
C VAL A 392 8.48 5.40 14.84
N THR A 393 8.67 4.55 13.81
CA THR A 393 8.14 4.79 12.45
C THR A 393 6.97 3.88 12.06
N GLY A 394 6.75 2.79 12.79
CA GLY A 394 5.85 1.70 12.40
C GLY A 394 4.39 2.12 12.24
N GLU A 395 3.91 3.10 13.02
CA GLU A 395 2.51 3.54 12.93
C GLU A 395 2.18 4.12 11.55
N SER A 396 3.10 4.86 10.92
CA SER A 396 2.90 5.46 9.59
C SER A 396 3.38 4.57 8.45
N LEU A 397 4.17 3.54 8.75
CA LEU A 397 4.85 2.72 7.76
C LEU A 397 3.85 1.89 6.94
N ARG A 398 3.96 1.99 5.61
CA ARG A 398 3.17 1.21 4.64
C ARG A 398 4.02 0.24 3.84
N HIS A 399 5.29 0.55 3.65
CA HIS A 399 6.22 -0.26 2.86
C HIS A 399 7.50 -0.48 3.64
N LEU A 400 7.82 -1.75 3.92
CA LEU A 400 9.05 -2.17 4.56
C LEU A 400 9.80 -3.12 3.63
N ASN A 401 11.06 -2.81 3.34
CA ASN A 401 11.98 -3.69 2.63
C ASN A 401 13.28 -3.84 3.45
N VAL A 402 13.57 -5.09 3.81
CA VAL A 402 14.78 -5.50 4.55
C VAL A 402 15.53 -6.62 3.80
N ASP A 403 15.49 -6.59 2.47
CA ASP A 403 16.07 -7.62 1.62
C ASP A 403 17.57 -7.78 1.87
N GLY A 404 18.04 -9.01 2.08
CA GLY A 404 19.46 -9.34 2.25
C GLY A 404 20.05 -8.97 3.61
N CYS A 405 19.24 -8.57 4.59
CA CYS A 405 19.68 -8.31 5.96
C CYS A 405 19.78 -9.61 6.76
N SER A 406 20.78 -10.45 6.46
CA SER A 406 20.87 -11.84 6.93
C SER A 406 21.02 -12.04 8.44
N SER A 407 21.26 -11.00 9.24
CA SER A 407 21.31 -11.12 10.71
C SER A 407 19.93 -10.99 11.37
N LEU A 408 18.89 -10.66 10.61
CA LEU A 408 17.53 -10.56 11.15
C LEU A 408 16.96 -11.95 11.46
N THR A 409 16.42 -12.11 12.65
CA THR A 409 15.80 -13.34 13.15
C THR A 409 14.29 -13.16 13.38
N ASP A 410 13.63 -14.21 13.89
CA ASP A 410 12.22 -14.17 14.25
C ASP A 410 11.88 -13.03 15.22
N GLN A 411 12.85 -12.61 16.05
CA GLN A 411 12.66 -11.51 17.00
C GLN A 411 12.26 -10.20 16.31
N PHE A 412 12.85 -9.88 15.16
CA PHE A 412 12.46 -8.71 14.37
C PHE A 412 10.99 -8.76 13.93
N LEU A 413 10.49 -9.93 13.54
CA LEU A 413 9.10 -10.08 13.11
C LEU A 413 8.14 -10.01 14.30
N ILE A 414 8.45 -10.70 15.39
CA ILE A 414 7.60 -10.78 16.59
C ILE A 414 7.59 -9.44 17.31
N GLU A 415 8.77 -8.91 17.67
CA GLU A 415 8.88 -7.71 18.50
C GLU A 415 8.85 -6.40 17.71
N GLY A 416 9.16 -6.45 16.41
CA GLY A 416 9.14 -5.28 15.53
C GLY A 416 7.85 -5.18 14.73
N VAL A 417 7.73 -6.01 13.69
CA VAL A 417 6.61 -5.94 12.73
C VAL A 417 5.27 -6.22 13.42
N GLY A 418 5.20 -7.29 14.23
CA GLY A 418 4.01 -7.74 14.93
C GLY A 418 3.44 -6.74 15.94
N LYS A 419 4.26 -5.81 16.46
CA LYS A 419 3.87 -4.85 17.50
C LYS A 419 3.69 -3.43 17.00
N PHE A 420 4.48 -3.00 16.01
CA PHE A 420 4.55 -1.58 15.67
C PHE A 420 3.97 -1.22 14.31
N CYS A 421 3.58 -2.17 13.45
CA CYS A 421 3.26 -1.90 12.04
C CYS A 421 1.76 -2.07 11.64
N PRO A 422 0.80 -1.37 12.25
CA PRO A 422 -0.64 -1.59 12.03
C PRO A 422 -1.14 -1.17 10.63
N ASN A 423 -0.38 -0.35 9.90
CA ASN A 423 -0.75 0.19 8.58
C ASN A 423 0.07 -0.40 7.42
N LEU A 424 0.88 -1.44 7.69
CA LEU A 424 1.75 -2.04 6.68
C LEU A 424 0.92 -2.64 5.54
N GLU A 425 1.31 -2.33 4.30
CA GLU A 425 0.70 -2.80 3.06
C GLU A 425 1.69 -3.63 2.22
N SER A 426 2.99 -3.39 2.37
CA SER A 426 4.03 -4.12 1.63
C SER A 426 5.17 -4.56 2.53
N LEU A 427 5.52 -5.84 2.45
CA LEU A 427 6.65 -6.44 3.16
C LEU A 427 7.56 -7.17 2.16
N SER A 428 8.83 -6.81 2.12
CA SER A 428 9.86 -7.50 1.36
C SER A 428 10.99 -7.88 2.31
N MET A 429 11.28 -9.18 2.39
CA MET A 429 12.30 -9.74 3.29
C MET A 429 13.09 -10.82 2.57
N ARG A 430 13.52 -10.54 1.35
CA ARG A 430 14.23 -11.53 0.52
C ARG A 430 15.55 -11.94 1.15
N ASN A 431 15.91 -13.19 0.97
CA ASN A 431 17.17 -13.77 1.47
C ASN A 431 17.34 -13.62 3.00
N LEU A 432 16.25 -13.68 3.77
CA LEU A 432 16.32 -13.82 5.23
C LEU A 432 16.18 -15.31 5.59
N ASP A 433 17.31 -15.97 5.81
CA ASP A 433 17.44 -17.41 6.02
C ASP A 433 17.32 -17.84 7.49
N LEU A 434 17.53 -16.92 8.44
CA LEU A 434 17.37 -17.16 9.87
C LEU A 434 15.91 -17.12 10.36
N ILE A 435 14.98 -16.68 9.51
CA ILE A 435 13.55 -16.67 9.85
C ILE A 435 12.99 -18.09 9.76
N THR A 436 12.36 -18.54 10.85
CA THR A 436 11.80 -19.88 10.98
C THR A 436 10.30 -19.91 10.67
N ASP A 437 9.77 -21.12 10.42
CA ASP A 437 8.34 -21.33 10.18
C ASP A 437 7.53 -20.97 11.44
N GLU A 438 8.02 -21.37 12.61
CA GLU A 438 7.39 -21.13 13.91
C GLU A 438 7.39 -19.65 14.31
N GLY A 439 8.54 -18.99 14.19
CA GLY A 439 8.65 -17.57 14.56
C GLY A 439 7.81 -16.66 13.65
N PHE A 440 7.69 -17.02 12.37
CA PHE A 440 6.80 -16.32 11.45
C PHE A 440 5.32 -16.49 11.82
N VAL A 441 4.89 -17.71 12.20
CA VAL A 441 3.51 -17.94 12.67
C VAL A 441 3.21 -17.09 13.90
N GLN A 442 4.09 -17.13 14.91
CA GLN A 442 3.93 -16.33 16.12
C GLN A 442 3.84 -14.83 15.80
N ALA A 443 4.72 -14.33 14.92
CA ALA A 443 4.68 -12.94 14.51
C ALA A 443 3.37 -12.57 13.82
N PHE A 444 2.82 -13.44 12.96
CA PHE A 444 1.57 -13.18 12.25
C PHE A 444 0.33 -13.29 13.13
N GLU A 445 0.36 -14.07 14.21
CA GLU A 445 -0.68 -14.06 15.24
C GLU A 445 -0.74 -12.69 15.94
N GLU A 446 0.40 -12.16 16.39
CA GLU A 446 0.49 -10.83 16.99
C GLU A 446 0.14 -9.72 15.97
N PHE A 447 0.68 -9.83 14.76
CA PHE A 447 0.45 -8.87 13.69
C PHE A 447 -1.03 -8.77 13.29
N SER A 448 -1.75 -9.89 13.24
CA SER A 448 -3.19 -9.91 12.92
C SER A 448 -4.03 -9.13 13.92
N ALA A 449 -3.57 -9.00 15.18
CA ALA A 449 -4.27 -8.23 16.21
C ALA A 449 -4.18 -6.71 15.96
N ILE A 450 -3.06 -6.24 15.41
CA ILE A 450 -2.79 -4.81 15.19
C ILE A 450 -3.07 -4.36 13.74
N ASN A 451 -2.87 -5.24 12.76
CA ASN A 451 -3.06 -4.97 11.35
C ASN A 451 -4.36 -5.64 10.89
N SER A 452 -5.43 -4.86 10.82
CA SER A 452 -6.68 -5.33 10.19
C SER A 452 -6.73 -5.01 8.70
N GLY A 453 -5.67 -4.37 8.19
CA GLY A 453 -5.57 -3.87 6.84
C GLY A 453 -5.29 -4.96 5.81
N GLY A 454 -4.61 -6.03 6.21
CA GLY A 454 -4.05 -7.04 5.32
C GLY A 454 -2.90 -6.47 4.48
N LEU A 455 -2.00 -7.37 4.06
CA LEU A 455 -0.91 -7.02 3.16
C LEU A 455 -1.39 -7.05 1.70
N VAL A 456 -0.86 -6.13 0.91
CA VAL A 456 -1.13 -5.98 -0.52
C VAL A 456 -0.01 -6.62 -1.34
N THR A 457 1.24 -6.46 -0.92
CA THR A 457 2.38 -7.09 -1.58
C THR A 457 3.38 -7.70 -0.63
N VAL A 458 3.74 -8.95 -0.90
CA VAL A 458 4.64 -9.73 -0.05
C VAL A 458 5.67 -10.43 -0.90
N ASP A 459 6.95 -10.26 -0.55
CA ASP A 459 8.08 -10.93 -1.21
C ASP A 459 8.93 -11.67 -0.17
N LEU A 460 8.84 -13.00 -0.21
CA LEU A 460 9.54 -13.94 0.67
C LEU A 460 10.60 -14.75 -0.09
N THR A 461 11.09 -14.21 -1.22
CA THR A 461 12.06 -14.91 -2.06
C THR A 461 13.26 -15.36 -1.26
N LYS A 462 13.58 -16.66 -1.30
CA LYS A 462 14.71 -17.29 -0.59
C LYS A 462 14.67 -17.19 0.94
N CYS A 463 13.50 -17.03 1.55
CA CYS A 463 13.31 -17.27 2.99
C CYS A 463 13.18 -18.77 3.27
N VAL A 464 14.28 -19.51 3.08
CA VAL A 464 14.27 -20.99 3.03
C VAL A 464 13.80 -21.68 4.33
N GLY A 465 13.78 -20.95 5.45
CA GLY A 465 13.27 -21.44 6.72
C GLY A 465 11.74 -21.59 6.76
N LEU A 466 11.01 -20.86 5.92
CA LEU A 466 9.54 -20.82 5.87
C LEU A 466 8.94 -22.05 5.17
N GLY A 467 7.87 -22.60 5.76
CA GLY A 467 7.13 -23.75 5.28
C GLY A 467 5.62 -23.50 5.23
N ASP A 468 4.86 -24.60 5.27
CA ASP A 468 3.41 -24.56 5.08
C ASP A 468 2.69 -23.74 6.16
N LYS A 469 3.13 -23.80 7.43
CA LYS A 469 2.46 -23.11 8.54
C LYS A 469 2.62 -21.59 8.43
N ALA A 470 3.83 -21.10 8.17
CA ALA A 470 4.09 -19.67 7.99
C ALA A 470 3.30 -19.10 6.82
N ILE A 471 3.31 -19.78 5.68
CA ILE A 471 2.56 -19.31 4.51
C ILE A 471 1.06 -19.39 4.78
N HIS A 472 0.54 -20.42 5.47
CA HIS A 472 -0.87 -20.43 5.87
C HIS A 472 -1.24 -19.21 6.74
N ALA A 473 -0.44 -18.88 7.75
CA ALA A 473 -0.68 -17.72 8.61
C ALA A 473 -0.71 -16.40 7.82
N LEU A 474 0.21 -16.22 6.87
CA LEU A 474 0.21 -15.08 5.95
C LEU A 474 -1.07 -15.01 5.12
N LEU A 475 -1.49 -16.13 4.53
CA LEU A 475 -2.63 -16.20 3.63
C LEU A 475 -3.96 -16.00 4.37
N VAL A 476 -4.10 -16.54 5.58
CA VAL A 476 -5.27 -16.30 6.46
C VAL A 476 -5.40 -14.81 6.78
N HIS A 477 -4.29 -14.14 7.09
CA HIS A 477 -4.29 -12.71 7.39
C HIS A 477 -4.55 -11.84 6.14
N SER A 478 -3.90 -12.13 5.00
CA SER A 478 -3.80 -11.20 3.87
C SER A 478 -4.45 -11.65 2.56
N GLY A 479 -4.98 -12.87 2.46
CA GLY A 479 -5.46 -13.46 1.19
C GLY A 479 -6.45 -12.58 0.43
N ASN A 480 -7.34 -11.90 1.15
CA ASN A 480 -8.36 -11.02 0.59
C ASN A 480 -7.82 -9.69 0.01
N THR A 481 -6.60 -9.29 0.37
CA THR A 481 -5.99 -8.02 -0.03
C THR A 481 -4.75 -8.19 -0.90
N LEU A 482 -4.15 -9.38 -0.92
CA LEU A 482 -2.95 -9.67 -1.69
C LEU A 482 -3.18 -9.44 -3.19
N VAL A 483 -2.23 -8.74 -3.80
CA VAL A 483 -2.18 -8.43 -5.23
C VAL A 483 -0.93 -9.03 -5.87
N GLU A 484 0.20 -8.99 -5.18
CA GLU A 484 1.44 -9.65 -5.62
C GLU A 484 2.01 -10.47 -4.47
N LEU A 485 2.33 -11.72 -4.73
CA LEU A 485 2.94 -12.64 -3.77
C LEU A 485 4.13 -13.33 -4.44
N SER A 486 5.30 -13.29 -3.79
CA SER A 486 6.45 -14.11 -4.17
C SER A 486 6.78 -15.11 -3.06
N LEU A 487 6.71 -16.39 -3.41
CA LEU A 487 7.09 -17.56 -2.63
C LEU A 487 8.32 -18.24 -3.26
N ASN A 488 9.10 -17.50 -4.03
CA ASN A 488 10.21 -18.05 -4.79
C ASN A 488 11.26 -18.70 -3.88
N SER A 489 11.71 -19.89 -4.25
CA SER A 489 12.70 -20.69 -3.53
C SER A 489 12.28 -21.17 -2.13
N LEU A 490 10.96 -21.19 -1.83
CA LEU A 490 10.42 -21.79 -0.61
C LEU A 490 10.28 -23.31 -0.76
N ASN A 491 11.39 -24.02 -0.55
CA ASN A 491 11.48 -25.47 -0.81
C ASN A 491 10.73 -26.35 0.20
N LYS A 492 10.38 -25.83 1.38
CA LYS A 492 9.63 -26.57 2.41
C LYS A 492 8.13 -26.64 2.13
N LEU A 493 7.64 -25.90 1.13
CA LEU A 493 6.22 -25.94 0.77
C LEU A 493 5.85 -27.31 0.21
N THR A 494 4.75 -27.88 0.71
CA THR A 494 4.27 -29.18 0.27
C THR A 494 3.15 -29.05 -0.75
N LYS A 495 3.03 -30.08 -1.61
CA LYS A 495 1.93 -30.14 -2.57
C LYS A 495 0.59 -30.26 -1.84
N SER A 496 0.55 -31.01 -0.74
CA SER A 496 -0.67 -31.17 0.09
C SER A 496 -1.18 -29.80 0.54
N PHE A 497 -0.31 -28.96 1.11
CA PHE A 497 -0.64 -27.61 1.53
C PHE A 497 -1.19 -26.75 0.37
N LEU A 498 -0.46 -26.69 -0.75
CA LEU A 498 -0.89 -25.88 -1.91
C LEU A 498 -2.26 -26.31 -2.45
N LEU A 499 -2.57 -27.61 -2.43
CA LEU A 499 -3.90 -28.11 -2.79
C LEU A 499 -4.96 -27.75 -1.73
N GLN A 500 -4.63 -27.88 -0.44
CA GLN A 500 -5.56 -27.62 0.66
C GLN A 500 -6.02 -26.17 0.71
N VAL A 501 -5.12 -25.19 0.53
CA VAL A 501 -5.47 -23.77 0.62
C VAL A 501 -6.32 -23.27 -0.55
N LEU A 502 -6.32 -23.97 -1.68
CA LEU A 502 -7.13 -23.64 -2.85
C LEU A 502 -8.46 -24.40 -2.89
N THR A 503 -8.55 -25.55 -2.21
CA THR A 503 -9.72 -26.43 -2.30
C THR A 503 -10.71 -26.18 -1.17
N ASP A 504 -12.01 -26.22 -1.48
CA ASP A 504 -13.11 -26.08 -0.50
C ASP A 504 -12.93 -27.02 0.70
N ASP A 505 -13.18 -26.51 1.90
CA ASP A 505 -13.01 -27.27 3.14
C ASP A 505 -13.92 -28.50 3.22
N ASN A 506 -15.06 -28.50 2.51
CA ASN A 506 -16.01 -29.62 2.45
C ASN A 506 -15.67 -30.64 1.35
N ALA A 507 -14.55 -30.48 0.63
CA ALA A 507 -14.14 -31.44 -0.36
C ALA A 507 -13.91 -32.82 0.29
N THR A 508 -14.34 -33.88 -0.40
CA THR A 508 -14.34 -35.25 0.13
C THR A 508 -12.99 -35.67 0.70
N TRP A 509 -11.90 -35.37 -0.01
CA TRP A 509 -10.54 -35.72 0.44
C TRP A 509 -10.06 -34.88 1.64
N LYS A 510 -10.54 -33.64 1.81
CA LYS A 510 -10.25 -32.80 2.99
C LYS A 510 -11.05 -33.26 4.20
N ASN A 511 -12.28 -33.72 4.02
CA ASN A 511 -13.05 -34.37 5.09
C ASN A 511 -12.38 -35.66 5.56
N THR A 512 -11.95 -36.53 4.63
CA THR A 512 -11.18 -37.74 4.99
C THR A 512 -9.85 -37.40 5.68
N LEU A 513 -9.18 -36.33 5.26
CA LEU A 513 -7.97 -35.86 5.92
C LEU A 513 -8.27 -35.45 7.38
N LYS A 514 -9.34 -34.68 7.58
CA LYS A 514 -9.80 -34.22 8.89
C LYS A 514 -10.19 -35.39 9.81
N GLU A 515 -11.01 -36.31 9.32
CA GLU A 515 -11.38 -37.55 10.01
C GLU A 515 -10.12 -38.35 10.40
N SER A 516 -9.15 -38.48 9.49
CA SER A 516 -7.91 -39.21 9.80
C SER A 516 -7.08 -38.55 10.91
N ILE A 517 -7.10 -37.22 11.00
CA ILE A 517 -6.43 -36.49 12.07
C ILE A 517 -7.18 -36.68 13.40
N GLU A 518 -8.51 -36.64 13.36
CA GLU A 518 -9.39 -36.87 14.53
C GLU A 518 -9.29 -38.32 15.06
N ASP A 519 -9.10 -39.30 14.17
CA ASP A 519 -8.91 -40.72 14.49
C ASP A 519 -7.51 -41.06 15.06
N GLY A 520 -6.68 -40.05 15.34
CA GLY A 520 -5.38 -40.23 15.98
C GLY A 520 -4.26 -40.73 15.06
N VAL A 521 -4.38 -40.58 13.73
CA VAL A 521 -3.31 -41.00 12.80
C VAL A 521 -1.99 -40.31 13.12
N ASN A 522 -2.04 -39.05 13.55
CA ASN A 522 -0.86 -38.28 13.94
C ASN A 522 -0.21 -38.79 15.25
N ASP A 523 -0.95 -39.49 16.11
CA ASP A 523 -0.45 -39.96 17.41
C ASP A 523 0.61 -41.06 17.25
N THR A 524 0.60 -41.74 16.10
CA THR A 524 1.55 -42.81 15.75
C THR A 524 2.76 -42.32 14.96
N ILE A 525 2.80 -41.05 14.57
CA ILE A 525 3.85 -40.47 13.73
C ILE A 525 4.87 -39.77 14.62
N GLU A 526 6.08 -40.35 14.73
CA GLU A 526 7.17 -39.78 15.52
C GLU A 526 7.84 -38.57 14.83
N ASN A 527 7.83 -38.52 13.50
CA ASN A 527 8.40 -37.42 12.73
C ASN A 527 7.38 -36.28 12.54
N GLU A 528 7.64 -35.11 13.14
CA GLU A 528 6.79 -33.93 13.02
C GLU A 528 6.53 -33.51 11.56
N GLU A 529 7.49 -33.74 10.65
CA GLU A 529 7.35 -33.41 9.23
C GLU A 529 6.38 -34.33 8.48
N GLU A 530 6.07 -35.51 9.04
CA GLU A 530 5.15 -36.49 8.46
C GLU A 530 3.73 -36.38 9.02
N LYS A 531 3.54 -35.57 10.08
CA LYS A 531 2.23 -35.34 10.66
C LYS A 531 1.32 -34.63 9.66
N LYS A 532 0.09 -35.12 9.56
CA LYS A 532 -0.93 -34.53 8.72
C LYS A 532 -1.45 -33.26 9.38
N VAL A 533 -1.34 -32.14 8.67
CA VAL A 533 -1.90 -30.85 9.10
C VAL A 533 -3.05 -30.48 8.18
N PHE A 534 -4.15 -30.05 8.78
CA PHE A 534 -5.31 -29.51 8.06
C PHE A 534 -5.14 -28.00 7.87
N TYR A 535 -5.25 -27.54 6.63
CA TYR A 535 -5.23 -26.12 6.26
C TYR A 535 -6.55 -25.73 5.62
N SER A 536 -7.18 -24.69 6.17
CA SER A 536 -8.41 -24.12 5.64
C SER A 536 -8.21 -23.45 4.28
N LYS A 537 -9.28 -23.41 3.47
CA LYS A 537 -9.32 -22.68 2.20
C LYS A 537 -9.06 -21.19 2.42
N VAL A 538 -8.31 -20.58 1.51
CA VAL A 538 -8.09 -19.14 1.45
C VAL A 538 -8.51 -18.60 0.09
N ASN A 539 -9.16 -17.44 0.08
CA ASN A 539 -9.62 -16.78 -1.14
C ASN A 539 -8.62 -15.70 -1.61
N PHE A 540 -8.46 -15.59 -2.92
CA PHE A 540 -7.54 -14.66 -3.58
C PHE A 540 -8.25 -13.73 -4.59
N PRO A 541 -9.19 -12.88 -4.14
CA PRO A 541 -10.04 -12.09 -5.03
C PRO A 541 -9.27 -11.01 -5.82
N LEU A 542 -8.08 -10.61 -5.34
CA LEU A 542 -7.30 -9.51 -5.90
C LEU A 542 -5.91 -9.91 -6.43
N LEU A 543 -5.51 -11.18 -6.24
CA LEU A 543 -4.17 -11.66 -6.60
C LEU A 543 -3.99 -11.56 -8.11
N THR A 544 -2.93 -10.85 -8.53
CA THR A 544 -2.65 -10.50 -9.93
C THR A 544 -1.30 -11.05 -10.40
N ARG A 545 -0.30 -11.15 -9.51
CA ARG A 545 1.00 -11.77 -9.79
C ARG A 545 1.35 -12.76 -8.69
N LEU A 546 1.72 -13.97 -9.08
CA LEU A 546 2.22 -15.01 -8.19
C LEU A 546 3.56 -15.51 -8.73
N ASP A 547 4.62 -15.39 -7.94
CA ASP A 547 5.93 -15.98 -8.22
C ASP A 547 6.14 -17.17 -7.28
N VAL A 548 6.22 -18.36 -7.86
CA VAL A 548 6.46 -19.63 -7.17
C VAL A 548 7.70 -20.32 -7.74
N GLY A 549 8.59 -19.56 -8.38
CA GLY A 549 9.79 -20.15 -8.98
C GLY A 549 10.64 -20.90 -7.94
N PHE A 550 11.19 -22.04 -8.32
CA PHE A 550 11.96 -22.95 -7.48
C PHE A 550 11.16 -23.50 -6.27
N VAL A 551 9.85 -23.62 -6.39
CA VAL A 551 8.99 -24.32 -5.43
C VAL A 551 8.72 -25.74 -5.95
N ARG A 552 9.52 -26.69 -5.47
CA ARG A 552 9.53 -28.10 -5.95
C ARG A 552 8.18 -28.83 -5.90
N ALA A 553 7.28 -28.38 -5.03
CA ALA A 553 5.93 -28.92 -4.87
C ALA A 553 4.94 -28.42 -5.92
N PHE A 554 5.28 -27.37 -6.67
CA PHE A 554 4.41 -26.78 -7.68
C PHE A 554 4.42 -27.60 -8.96
N ASP A 555 3.27 -28.18 -9.32
CA ASP A 555 3.11 -29.03 -10.50
C ASP A 555 1.88 -28.65 -11.33
N ASP A 556 1.66 -29.37 -12.44
CA ASP A 556 0.52 -29.16 -13.34
C ASP A 556 -0.85 -29.14 -12.63
N GLY A 557 -1.02 -29.94 -11.58
CA GLY A 557 -2.27 -30.01 -10.83
C GLY A 557 -2.47 -28.78 -9.95
N VAL A 558 -1.42 -28.33 -9.27
CA VAL A 558 -1.44 -27.09 -8.50
C VAL A 558 -1.66 -25.88 -9.41
N ALA A 559 -0.96 -25.83 -10.55
CA ALA A 559 -1.13 -24.76 -11.55
C ALA A 559 -2.57 -24.65 -12.07
N ALA A 560 -3.24 -25.80 -12.30
CA ALA A 560 -4.63 -25.83 -12.73
C ALA A 560 -5.56 -25.25 -11.66
N LEU A 561 -5.40 -25.65 -10.39
CA LEU A 561 -6.21 -25.11 -9.29
C LEU A 561 -5.96 -23.62 -9.05
N VAL A 562 -4.70 -23.16 -9.09
CA VAL A 562 -4.38 -21.73 -9.00
C VAL A 562 -5.07 -20.95 -10.13
N SER A 563 -5.07 -21.50 -11.34
CA SER A 563 -5.73 -20.88 -12.48
C SER A 563 -7.26 -20.78 -12.31
N GLU A 564 -7.88 -21.72 -11.61
CA GLU A 564 -9.33 -21.77 -11.38
C GLU A 564 -9.74 -20.85 -10.21
N GLU A 565 -9.07 -20.98 -9.08
CA GLU A 565 -9.44 -20.33 -7.81
C GLU A 565 -8.96 -18.88 -7.69
N CYS A 566 -7.99 -18.46 -8.52
CA CYS A 566 -7.50 -17.08 -8.54
C CYS A 566 -7.97 -16.36 -9.83
N PRO A 567 -9.25 -15.94 -9.97
CA PRO A 567 -9.83 -15.45 -11.23
C PRO A 567 -9.17 -14.20 -11.82
N LYS A 568 -8.43 -13.43 -11.01
CA LYS A 568 -7.80 -12.15 -11.41
C LYS A 568 -6.27 -12.25 -11.57
N LEU A 569 -5.70 -13.45 -11.48
CA LEU A 569 -4.27 -13.68 -11.63
C LEU A 569 -3.84 -13.54 -13.10
N ASN A 570 -2.92 -12.63 -13.40
CA ASN A 570 -2.49 -12.35 -14.77
C ASN A 570 -1.12 -12.96 -15.07
N ILE A 571 -0.23 -13.01 -14.09
CA ILE A 571 1.11 -13.60 -14.22
C ILE A 571 1.29 -14.69 -13.17
N LEU A 572 1.74 -15.85 -13.63
CA LEU A 572 2.26 -16.93 -12.81
C LEU A 572 3.71 -17.23 -13.24
N GLU A 573 4.67 -17.04 -12.35
CA GLU A 573 6.10 -17.34 -12.59
C GLU A 573 6.47 -18.67 -11.94
N VAL A 574 6.93 -19.62 -12.76
CA VAL A 574 7.21 -21.03 -12.38
C VAL A 574 8.65 -21.45 -12.73
N TYR A 575 9.57 -20.48 -12.72
CA TYR A 575 10.97 -20.72 -13.07
C TYR A 575 11.59 -21.82 -12.21
N GLY A 576 12.13 -22.87 -12.84
CA GLY A 576 12.78 -23.98 -12.11
C GLY A 576 11.82 -25.04 -11.56
N ASP A 577 10.51 -24.88 -11.76
CA ASP A 577 9.50 -25.85 -11.33
C ASP A 577 9.32 -26.93 -12.40
N ASN A 578 10.23 -27.90 -12.43
CA ASN A 578 10.31 -28.91 -13.49
C ASN A 578 9.04 -29.78 -13.63
N LYS A 579 8.16 -29.79 -12.63
CA LYS A 579 6.88 -30.54 -12.65
C LYS A 579 5.71 -29.72 -13.22
N CYS A 580 5.90 -28.43 -13.46
CA CYS A 580 4.96 -27.54 -14.14
C CYS A 580 5.30 -27.51 -15.64
N THR A 581 4.59 -28.31 -16.41
CA THR A 581 4.80 -28.56 -17.83
C THR A 581 3.77 -27.85 -18.69
N SER A 582 3.88 -28.00 -20.02
CA SER A 582 2.87 -27.50 -20.96
C SER A 582 1.52 -28.23 -20.86
N LYS A 583 1.42 -29.30 -20.07
CA LYS A 583 0.17 -30.06 -19.85
C LYS A 583 -0.72 -29.46 -18.77
N ALA A 584 -0.23 -28.50 -17.99
CA ALA A 584 -1.03 -27.78 -17.00
C ALA A 584 -2.28 -27.18 -17.66
N LYS A 585 -3.46 -27.56 -17.17
CA LYS A 585 -4.74 -27.04 -17.67
C LYS A 585 -5.00 -25.69 -17.02
N VAL A 586 -4.63 -24.62 -17.72
CA VAL A 586 -4.82 -23.25 -17.25
C VAL A 586 -5.69 -22.44 -18.19
N ARG A 587 -6.28 -21.36 -17.68
CA ARG A 587 -7.05 -20.42 -18.48
C ARG A 587 -6.16 -19.73 -19.52
N SER A 588 -6.75 -19.40 -20.66
CA SER A 588 -6.02 -18.85 -21.82
C SER A 588 -5.45 -17.45 -21.59
N ASP A 589 -6.01 -16.69 -20.66
CA ASP A 589 -5.63 -15.31 -20.33
C ASP A 589 -4.54 -15.22 -19.25
N LEU A 590 -4.19 -16.34 -18.58
CA LEU A 590 -3.12 -16.40 -17.60
C LEU A 590 -1.76 -16.54 -18.31
N LEU A 591 -0.88 -15.55 -18.14
CA LEU A 591 0.50 -15.63 -18.62
C LEU A 591 1.34 -16.46 -17.64
N ILE A 592 1.75 -17.65 -18.08
CA ILE A 592 2.74 -18.46 -17.36
C ILE A 592 4.13 -18.15 -17.92
N ILE A 593 5.07 -17.86 -17.02
CA ILE A 593 6.45 -17.51 -17.37
C ILE A 593 7.39 -18.50 -16.69
N GLY A 594 8.43 -18.94 -17.41
CA GLY A 594 9.52 -19.71 -16.83
C GLY A 594 9.34 -21.22 -16.83
N ARG A 595 8.39 -21.76 -17.61
CA ARG A 595 8.34 -23.21 -17.82
C ARG A 595 9.56 -23.65 -18.60
N GLN A 596 10.04 -24.85 -18.30
CA GLN A 596 11.16 -25.43 -19.03
C GLN A 596 10.88 -25.51 -20.54
N SER A 597 9.63 -25.76 -20.94
CA SER A 597 9.22 -25.76 -22.36
C SER A 597 9.37 -24.41 -23.06
N ASP A 598 9.39 -23.30 -22.32
CA ASP A 598 9.52 -21.96 -22.87
C ASP A 598 10.99 -21.55 -23.06
N ALA A 599 11.94 -22.37 -22.57
CA ALA A 599 13.38 -22.11 -22.56
C ALA A 599 14.20 -23.04 -23.48
N VAL A 600 13.55 -23.93 -24.25
CA VAL A 600 14.18 -24.91 -25.16
C VAL A 600 13.85 -24.60 -26.61
#